data_AF-A0A6P2DTQ2-F1
#
_entry.id   AF-A0A6P2DTQ2-F1
#
_cell.length_a   1.000
_cell.length_b   1.000
_cell.length_c   1.000
_cell.angle_alpha   90.00
_cell.angle_beta   90.00
_cell.angle_gamma   90.00
#
_symmetry.space_group_name_H-M   'P 1'
#
loop_
_entity.id
_entity.type
_entity.pdbx_description
1 polymer ?
#
loop_
_entity_poly.entity_id
_entity_poly.type
_entity_poly.pdbx_seq_one_letter_code
_entity_poly.pdbx_strand_id
1 'polypeptide(L)'
;MNEIAQQVSIIIGLLAASFAGPLLAIGFLVVRKRRARARRRSPVAIDLLRGPVHTLREQLDDVGADVLSDVFMLMLVPLLALATFLAQSHLRGPQKMSHLVPIYAVLVLIFVAVVVRKLWRAGEQLDKLKADYDAELAVGQELDQLMRHGAHVFHEFPAGNFNIDHVVIAPEGIFAVETKGTAEVTGGQPLSDQDVQRVVHQVQRRCRTVAPRYSEKERAS
;
A
#
# COMPACT_ATOMS: atom_id res chain seq x y z
N MET A 1 6.29 -43.31 -30.70
CA MET A 1 5.56 -43.01 -29.45
C MET A 1 6.50 -42.62 -28.30
N ASN A 2 7.63 -43.30 -28.09
CA ASN A 2 8.58 -42.94 -27.01
C ASN A 2 9.27 -41.58 -27.18
N GLU A 3 9.73 -41.21 -28.39
CA GLU A 3 10.47 -39.96 -28.57
C GLU A 3 9.63 -38.69 -28.30
N ILE A 4 8.35 -38.70 -28.70
CA ILE A 4 7.45 -37.56 -28.51
C ILE A 4 7.07 -37.41 -27.03
N ALA A 5 6.81 -38.51 -26.32
CA ALA A 5 6.57 -38.49 -24.88
C ALA A 5 7.82 -38.02 -24.10
N GLN A 6 9.01 -38.36 -24.60
CA GLN A 6 10.28 -37.89 -24.04
C GLN A 6 10.48 -36.39 -24.29
N GLN A 7 10.18 -35.86 -25.47
CA GLN A 7 10.24 -34.41 -25.73
C GLN A 7 9.26 -33.60 -24.87
N VAL A 8 8.03 -34.09 -24.69
CA VAL A 8 7.01 -33.40 -23.87
C VAL A 8 7.39 -33.37 -22.39
N SER A 9 7.89 -34.49 -21.84
CA SER A 9 8.36 -34.54 -20.45
C SER A 9 9.57 -33.62 -20.23
N ILE A 10 10.46 -33.50 -21.22
CA ILE A 10 11.56 -32.53 -21.19
C ILE A 10 11.03 -31.08 -21.18
N ILE A 11 10.04 -30.74 -22.01
CA ILE A 11 9.46 -29.39 -22.05
C ILE A 11 8.75 -29.03 -20.73
N ILE A 12 7.94 -29.94 -20.18
CA ILE A 12 7.29 -29.73 -18.87
C ILE A 12 8.36 -29.59 -17.78
N GLY A 13 9.38 -30.44 -17.79
CA GLY A 13 10.49 -30.37 -16.84
C GLY A 13 11.27 -29.06 -16.94
N LEU A 14 11.52 -28.58 -18.17
CA LEU A 14 12.23 -27.33 -18.44
C LEU A 14 11.42 -26.12 -17.99
N LEU A 15 10.11 -26.10 -18.26
CA LEU A 15 9.20 -25.05 -17.79
C LEU A 15 9.12 -25.05 -16.27
N ALA A 16 8.94 -26.22 -15.65
CA ALA A 16 8.91 -26.34 -14.19
C ALA A 16 10.22 -25.86 -13.55
N ALA A 17 11.37 -26.24 -14.11
CA ALA A 17 12.69 -25.76 -13.65
C ALA A 17 12.86 -24.24 -13.84
N SER A 18 12.39 -23.70 -14.97
CA SER A 18 12.53 -22.28 -15.31
C SER A 18 11.66 -21.38 -14.42
N PHE A 19 10.48 -21.85 -13.99
CA PHE A 19 9.56 -21.07 -13.15
C PHE A 19 9.68 -21.37 -11.65
N ALA A 20 10.20 -22.54 -11.25
CA ALA A 20 10.42 -22.87 -9.84
C ALA A 20 11.41 -21.91 -9.17
N GLY A 21 12.52 -21.57 -9.85
CA GLY A 21 13.52 -20.63 -9.33
C GLY A 21 12.94 -19.24 -9.02
N PRO A 22 12.31 -18.56 -9.98
CA PRO A 22 11.64 -17.28 -9.77
C PRO A 22 10.56 -17.32 -8.69
N LEU A 23 9.71 -18.35 -8.66
CA LEU A 23 8.65 -18.48 -7.64
C LEU A 23 9.24 -18.65 -6.23
N LEU A 24 10.27 -19.48 -6.07
CA LEU A 24 10.97 -19.64 -4.80
C LEU A 24 11.70 -18.36 -4.38
N ALA A 25 12.32 -17.65 -5.33
CA ALA A 25 12.99 -16.38 -5.07
C ALA A 25 11.99 -15.29 -4.62
N ILE A 26 10.85 -15.15 -5.30
CA ILE A 26 9.77 -14.23 -4.92
C ILE A 26 9.23 -14.60 -3.53
N GLY A 27 8.91 -15.87 -3.29
CA GLY A 27 8.45 -16.35 -1.99
C GLY A 27 9.45 -16.06 -0.87
N PHE A 28 10.74 -16.33 -1.11
CA PHE A 28 11.81 -16.02 -0.18
C PHE A 28 11.93 -14.51 0.09
N LEU A 29 11.88 -13.67 -0.94
CA LEU A 29 11.94 -12.21 -0.80
C LEU A 29 10.73 -11.66 -0.03
N VAL A 30 9.54 -12.18 -0.28
CA VAL A 30 8.31 -11.81 0.45
C VAL A 30 8.44 -12.21 1.93
N VAL A 31 8.84 -13.44 2.22
CA VAL A 31 9.05 -13.91 3.60
C VAL A 31 10.15 -13.12 4.29
N ARG A 32 11.25 -12.83 3.60
CA ARG A 32 12.34 -11.98 4.10
C ARG A 32 11.84 -10.56 4.37
N LYS A 33 11.07 -9.94 3.47
CA LYS A 33 10.48 -8.60 3.65
C LYS A 33 9.55 -8.59 4.86
N ARG A 34 8.68 -9.59 5.00
CA ARG A 34 7.78 -9.75 6.16
C ARG A 34 8.54 -9.93 7.47
N ARG A 35 9.54 -10.81 7.50
CA ARG A 35 10.41 -11.01 8.68
C ARG A 35 11.22 -9.77 9.02
N ALA A 36 11.72 -9.05 8.02
CA ALA A 36 12.45 -7.80 8.20
C ALA A 36 11.53 -6.72 8.79
N ARG A 37 10.31 -6.55 8.28
CA ARG A 37 9.29 -5.65 8.86
C ARG A 37 8.95 -6.04 10.31
N ALA A 38 8.73 -7.32 10.60
CA ALA A 38 8.45 -7.80 11.95
C ALA A 38 9.62 -7.61 12.93
N ARG A 39 10.85 -7.59 12.41
CA ARG A 39 12.09 -7.34 13.17
C ARG A 39 12.55 -5.88 13.12
N ARG A 40 11.80 -4.96 12.50
CA ARG A 40 12.11 -3.53 12.54
C ARG A 40 11.94 -3.04 13.97
N ARG A 41 13.03 -3.05 14.72
CA ARG A 41 13.28 -2.07 15.79
C ARG A 41 14.10 -0.97 15.15
N SER A 42 13.64 0.28 15.24
CA SER A 42 14.42 1.42 14.75
C SER A 42 15.78 1.39 15.44
N PRO A 43 16.90 1.48 14.69
CA PRO A 43 18.24 1.53 15.29
C PRO A 43 18.44 2.79 16.16
N VAL A 44 17.58 3.78 15.95
CA VAL A 44 17.50 5.01 16.73
C VAL A 44 16.45 4.79 17.82
N ALA A 45 16.87 4.93 19.08
CA ALA A 45 16.05 4.67 20.28
C ALA A 45 14.94 5.71 20.53
N ILE A 46 14.79 6.70 19.65
CA ILE A 46 13.71 7.68 19.65
C ILE A 46 12.73 7.34 18.52
N ASP A 47 11.43 7.46 18.78
CA ASP A 47 10.42 7.49 17.73
C ASP A 47 10.75 8.66 16.82
N LEU A 48 11.28 8.36 15.63
CA LEU A 48 11.54 9.37 14.62
C LEU A 48 10.21 10.03 14.26
N LEU A 49 10.25 11.36 14.12
CA LEU A 49 9.12 12.09 13.56
C LEU A 49 8.80 11.50 12.19
N ARG A 50 7.53 11.13 12.03
CA ARG A 50 6.99 10.72 10.74
C ARG A 50 7.02 11.95 9.84
N GLY A 51 7.69 11.82 8.71
CA GLY A 51 7.50 12.73 7.59
C GLY A 51 6.06 12.68 7.09
N PRO A 52 5.68 13.65 6.25
CA PRO A 52 4.35 13.69 5.68
C PRO A 52 4.10 12.45 4.80
N VAL A 53 2.87 11.97 4.77
CA VAL A 53 2.37 10.97 3.80
C VAL A 53 2.96 9.55 3.94
N HIS A 54 3.43 9.16 5.12
CA HIS A 54 4.07 7.85 5.31
C HIS A 54 3.12 6.66 5.11
N THR A 55 1.93 6.74 5.65
CA THR A 55 0.91 5.70 5.58
C THR A 55 0.34 5.57 4.18
N LEU A 56 0.00 6.70 3.53
CA LEU A 56 -0.45 6.73 2.14
C LEU A 56 0.62 6.18 1.18
N ARG A 57 1.90 6.52 1.40
CA ARG A 57 3.00 5.94 0.62
C ARG A 57 3.07 4.42 0.75
N GLU A 58 2.94 3.91 1.97
CA GLU A 58 2.95 2.45 2.21
C GLU A 58 1.78 1.75 1.52
N GLN A 59 0.59 2.36 1.54
CA GLN A 59 -0.57 1.85 0.80
C GLN A 59 -0.33 1.89 -0.72
N LEU A 60 0.30 2.95 -1.24
CA LEU A 60 0.60 3.08 -2.67
C LEU A 60 1.57 2.00 -3.14
N ASP A 61 2.61 1.74 -2.34
CA ASP A 61 3.60 0.69 -2.57
C ASP A 61 2.97 -0.71 -2.55
N ASP A 62 2.05 -0.96 -1.62
CA ASP A 62 1.38 -2.26 -1.50
C ASP A 62 0.39 -2.50 -2.65
N VAL A 63 -0.43 -1.52 -3.03
CA VAL A 63 -1.32 -1.63 -4.20
C VAL A 63 -0.51 -1.76 -5.50
N GLY A 64 0.60 -1.02 -5.62
CA GLY A 64 1.51 -1.15 -6.75
C GLY A 64 2.12 -2.55 -6.88
N ALA A 65 2.51 -3.17 -5.76
CA ALA A 65 3.01 -4.54 -5.73
C ALA A 65 1.93 -5.57 -6.13
N ASP A 66 0.69 -5.37 -5.69
CA ASP A 66 -0.44 -6.22 -6.07
C ASP A 66 -0.76 -6.12 -7.56
N VAL A 67 -0.78 -4.90 -8.12
CA VAL A 67 -0.96 -4.67 -9.57
C VAL A 67 0.14 -5.36 -10.36
N LEU A 68 1.39 -5.21 -9.95
CA LEU A 68 2.52 -5.86 -10.60
C LEU A 68 2.37 -7.39 -10.59
N SER A 69 2.03 -7.97 -9.42
CA SER A 69 1.78 -9.40 -9.28
C SER A 69 0.63 -9.88 -10.17
N ASP A 70 -0.47 -9.12 -10.25
CA ASP A 70 -1.64 -9.45 -11.07
C ASP A 70 -1.29 -9.42 -12.58
N VAL A 71 -0.50 -8.44 -13.02
CA VAL A 71 0.00 -8.37 -14.42
C VAL A 71 0.88 -9.59 -14.72
N PHE A 72 1.79 -9.96 -13.82
CA PHE A 72 2.61 -11.17 -13.99
C PHE A 72 1.75 -12.42 -14.10
N MET A 73 0.73 -12.58 -13.26
CA MET A 73 -0.18 -13.73 -13.32
C MET A 73 -1.03 -13.74 -14.60
N LEU A 74 -1.42 -12.57 -15.09
CA LEU A 74 -2.15 -12.42 -16.35
C LEU A 74 -1.34 -12.90 -17.56
N MET A 75 -0.01 -12.76 -17.53
CA MET A 75 0.88 -13.28 -18.57
C MET A 75 1.22 -14.76 -18.37
N LEU A 76 1.53 -15.15 -17.12
CA LEU A 76 2.05 -16.48 -16.79
C LEU A 76 0.99 -17.58 -16.89
N VAL A 77 -0.21 -17.35 -16.34
CA VAL A 77 -1.24 -18.40 -16.24
C VAL A 77 -1.75 -18.84 -17.61
N PRO A 78 -2.10 -17.94 -18.56
CA PRO A 78 -2.50 -18.36 -19.90
C PRO A 78 -1.38 -19.10 -20.65
N LEU A 79 -0.12 -18.67 -20.48
CA LEU A 79 1.03 -19.33 -21.09
C LEU A 79 1.21 -20.76 -20.55
N LEU A 80 1.11 -20.96 -19.24
CA LEU A 80 1.16 -22.28 -18.62
C LEU A 80 -0.04 -23.15 -19.01
N ALA A 81 -1.24 -22.57 -19.08
CA ALA A 81 -2.43 -23.28 -19.54
C ALA A 81 -2.28 -23.75 -21.00
N LEU A 82 -1.72 -22.91 -21.88
CA LEU A 82 -1.43 -23.28 -23.27
C LEU A 82 -0.35 -24.36 -23.35
N ALA A 83 0.75 -24.21 -22.60
CA ALA A 83 1.83 -25.18 -22.59
C ALA A 83 1.37 -26.56 -22.09
N THR A 84 0.56 -26.60 -21.02
CA THR A 84 -0.02 -27.85 -20.51
C THR A 84 -1.03 -28.46 -21.47
N PHE A 85 -1.85 -27.64 -22.12
CA PHE A 85 -2.78 -28.11 -23.16
C PHE A 85 -2.05 -28.75 -24.35
N LEU A 86 -1.00 -28.09 -24.88
CA LEU A 86 -0.19 -28.62 -25.99
C LEU A 86 0.53 -29.91 -25.59
N ALA A 87 1.10 -29.95 -24.39
CA ALA A 87 1.73 -31.15 -23.86
C ALA A 87 0.75 -32.33 -23.75
N GLN A 88 -0.45 -32.09 -23.23
CA GLN A 88 -1.47 -33.12 -23.14
C GLN A 88 -1.95 -33.57 -24.53
N SER A 89 -2.04 -32.65 -25.50
CA SER A 89 -2.59 -32.95 -26.85
C SER A 89 -1.67 -33.88 -27.63
N HIS A 90 -0.36 -33.71 -27.46
CA HIS A 90 0.65 -34.63 -28.00
C HIS A 90 0.62 -36.01 -27.33
N LEU A 91 0.26 -36.12 -26.05
CA LEU A 91 0.24 -37.41 -25.31
C LEU A 91 -1.04 -38.23 -25.54
N ARG A 92 -2.21 -37.58 -25.56
CA ARG A 92 -3.52 -38.27 -25.62
C ARG A 92 -4.10 -38.40 -27.03
N GLY A 93 -3.46 -37.75 -28.01
CA GLY A 93 -3.90 -37.68 -29.39
C GLY A 93 -5.00 -36.60 -29.61
N PRO A 94 -5.00 -35.92 -30.78
CA PRO A 94 -5.86 -34.75 -31.02
C PRO A 94 -7.37 -35.07 -31.00
N GLN A 95 -7.75 -36.30 -31.36
CA GLN A 95 -9.14 -36.76 -31.45
C GLN A 95 -9.88 -36.69 -30.10
N LYS A 96 -9.22 -37.07 -28.99
CA LYS A 96 -9.81 -37.03 -27.63
C LYS A 96 -9.74 -35.64 -26.98
N MET A 97 -8.94 -34.73 -27.54
CA MET A 97 -8.68 -33.41 -26.95
C MET A 97 -9.65 -32.33 -27.46
N SER A 98 -10.34 -32.57 -28.56
CA SER A 98 -11.29 -31.64 -29.20
C SER A 98 -12.35 -31.13 -28.21
N HIS A 99 -12.86 -32.00 -27.33
CA HIS A 99 -13.87 -31.66 -26.32
C HIS A 99 -13.30 -30.82 -25.15
N LEU A 100 -11.99 -30.86 -24.91
CA LEU A 100 -11.33 -30.17 -23.80
C LEU A 100 -10.89 -28.75 -24.17
N VAL A 101 -10.70 -28.47 -25.45
CA VAL A 101 -10.40 -27.12 -25.98
C VAL A 101 -11.36 -26.04 -25.45
N PRO A 102 -12.70 -26.18 -25.60
CA PRO A 102 -13.62 -25.14 -25.12
C PRO A 102 -13.56 -24.96 -23.61
N ILE A 103 -13.28 -26.02 -22.84
CA ILE A 103 -13.16 -25.93 -21.38
C ILE A 103 -11.94 -25.10 -20.99
N TYR A 104 -10.76 -25.40 -21.55
CA TYR A 104 -9.55 -24.61 -21.30
C TYR A 104 -9.73 -23.16 -21.74
N ALA A 105 -10.33 -22.92 -22.91
CA ALA A 105 -10.59 -21.58 -23.42
C ALA A 105 -11.50 -20.79 -22.49
N VAL A 106 -12.61 -21.39 -22.03
CA VAL A 106 -13.54 -20.75 -21.08
C VAL A 106 -12.85 -20.46 -19.74
N LEU A 107 -12.06 -21.41 -19.21
CA LEU A 107 -11.32 -21.20 -17.96
C LEU A 107 -10.32 -20.05 -18.06
N VAL A 108 -9.53 -19.99 -19.14
CA VAL A 108 -8.58 -18.90 -19.37
C VAL A 108 -9.30 -17.57 -19.55
N LEU A 109 -10.41 -17.54 -20.30
CA LEU A 109 -11.21 -16.33 -20.49
C LEU A 109 -11.82 -15.82 -19.17
N ILE A 110 -12.37 -16.71 -18.35
CA ILE A 110 -12.88 -16.35 -17.01
C ILE A 110 -11.75 -15.80 -16.15
N PHE A 111 -10.60 -16.46 -16.13
CA PHE A 111 -9.43 -15.99 -15.38
C PHE A 111 -8.99 -14.59 -15.82
N VAL A 112 -8.82 -14.39 -17.14
CA VAL A 112 -8.47 -13.08 -17.72
C VAL A 112 -9.50 -12.03 -17.33
N ALA A 113 -10.80 -12.30 -17.47
CA ALA A 113 -11.86 -11.35 -17.12
C ALA A 113 -11.83 -10.97 -15.63
N VAL A 114 -11.58 -11.93 -14.73
CA VAL A 114 -11.48 -11.68 -13.29
C VAL A 114 -10.27 -10.80 -12.96
N VAL A 115 -9.09 -11.12 -13.52
CA VAL A 115 -7.86 -10.37 -13.25
C VAL A 115 -7.93 -8.96 -13.86
N VAL A 116 -8.46 -8.81 -15.08
CA VAL A 116 -8.68 -7.49 -15.70
C VAL A 116 -9.62 -6.63 -14.85
N ARG A 117 -10.73 -7.20 -14.36
CA ARG A 117 -11.64 -6.48 -13.45
C ARG A 117 -10.95 -6.08 -12.14
N LYS A 118 -10.07 -6.93 -11.60
CA LYS A 118 -9.29 -6.63 -10.40
C LYS A 118 -8.31 -5.48 -10.67
N LEU A 119 -7.61 -5.50 -11.81
CA LEU A 119 -6.68 -4.45 -12.23
C LEU A 119 -7.38 -3.11 -12.42
N TRP A 120 -8.58 -3.07 -13.02
CA TRP A 120 -9.34 -1.81 -13.14
C TRP A 120 -9.68 -1.20 -11.78
N ARG A 121 -10.19 -2.02 -10.85
CA ARG A 121 -10.49 -1.54 -9.48
C ARG A 121 -9.23 -1.09 -8.74
N ALA A 122 -8.10 -1.78 -8.93
CA ALA A 122 -6.83 -1.37 -8.34
C ALA A 122 -6.33 -0.05 -8.94
N GLY A 123 -6.56 0.19 -10.24
CA GLY A 123 -6.28 1.47 -10.90
C GLY A 123 -7.08 2.62 -10.29
N GLU A 124 -8.40 2.46 -10.15
CA GLU A 124 -9.26 3.46 -9.50
C GLU A 124 -8.81 3.76 -8.05
N GLN A 125 -8.41 2.72 -7.31
CA GLN A 125 -7.86 2.87 -5.96
C GLN A 125 -6.52 3.62 -5.96
N LEU A 126 -5.62 3.32 -6.90
CA LEU A 126 -4.35 4.03 -7.04
C LEU A 126 -4.56 5.50 -7.36
N ASP A 127 -5.48 5.83 -8.26
CA ASP A 127 -5.74 7.22 -8.65
C ASP A 127 -6.28 8.04 -7.48
N LYS A 128 -7.23 7.47 -6.71
CA LYS A 128 -7.72 8.10 -5.49
C LYS A 128 -6.60 8.28 -4.45
N LEU A 129 -5.82 7.22 -4.22
CA LEU A 129 -4.76 7.24 -3.21
C LEU A 129 -3.63 8.22 -3.58
N LYS A 130 -3.34 8.39 -4.87
CA LYS A 130 -2.42 9.42 -5.37
C LYS A 130 -2.96 10.83 -5.17
N ALA A 131 -4.25 11.06 -5.42
CA ALA A 131 -4.86 12.36 -5.18
C ALA A 131 -4.80 12.76 -3.70
N ASP A 132 -5.11 11.81 -2.80
CA ASP A 132 -4.99 12.03 -1.35
C ASP A 132 -3.51 12.26 -0.95
N TYR A 133 -2.58 11.47 -1.53
CA TYR A 133 -1.13 11.61 -1.32
C TYR A 133 -0.62 13.00 -1.73
N ASP A 134 -0.98 13.47 -2.93
CA ASP A 134 -0.52 14.76 -3.46
C ASP A 134 -1.09 15.92 -2.65
N ALA A 135 -2.34 15.81 -2.19
CA ALA A 135 -2.97 16.81 -1.33
C ALA A 135 -2.29 16.91 0.03
N GLU A 136 -2.09 15.79 0.74
CA GLU A 136 -1.36 15.77 2.01
C GLU A 136 0.08 16.25 1.87
N LEU A 137 0.74 15.89 0.76
CA LEU A 137 2.11 16.33 0.51
C LEU A 137 2.18 17.85 0.32
N ALA A 138 1.27 18.41 -0.48
CA ALA A 138 1.22 19.86 -0.72
C ALA A 138 0.93 20.64 0.56
N VAL A 139 -0.07 20.22 1.35
CA VAL A 139 -0.38 20.86 2.65
C VAL A 139 0.78 20.72 3.61
N GLY A 140 1.38 19.53 3.74
CA GLY A 140 2.54 19.31 4.59
C GLY A 140 3.71 20.22 4.25
N GLN A 141 4.01 20.39 2.96
CA GLN A 141 5.07 21.28 2.48
C GLN A 141 4.80 22.75 2.81
N GLU A 142 3.56 23.21 2.68
CA GLU A 142 3.18 24.58 3.05
C GLU A 142 3.24 24.80 4.56
N LEU A 143 2.80 23.83 5.36
CA LEU A 143 2.89 23.91 6.82
C LEU A 143 4.34 23.92 7.29
N ASP A 144 5.23 23.14 6.68
CA ASP A 144 6.67 23.13 7.00
C ASP A 144 7.32 24.50 6.81
N GLN A 145 6.78 25.36 5.93
CA GLN A 145 7.27 26.73 5.78
C GLN A 145 7.08 27.56 7.05
N LEU A 146 6.05 27.25 7.86
CA LEU A 146 5.79 27.90 9.15
C LEU A 146 6.88 27.58 10.18
N MET A 147 7.61 26.47 10.01
CA MET A 147 8.74 26.15 10.90
C MET A 147 9.84 27.22 10.85
N ARG A 148 10.00 27.90 9.71
CA ARG A 148 10.91 29.06 9.56
C ARG A 148 10.51 30.26 10.41
N HIS A 149 9.24 30.33 10.79
CA HIS A 149 8.66 31.38 11.64
C HIS A 149 8.58 30.96 13.11
N GLY A 150 9.24 29.86 13.50
CA GLY A 150 9.27 29.37 14.87
C GLY A 150 8.11 28.43 15.22
N ALA A 151 7.29 28.01 14.25
CA ALA A 151 6.29 26.97 14.48
C ALA A 151 6.95 25.58 14.57
N HIS A 152 6.29 24.66 15.28
CA HIS A 152 6.62 23.24 15.25
C HIS A 152 5.50 22.49 14.55
N VAL A 153 5.83 21.77 13.48
CA VAL A 153 4.88 20.99 12.68
C VAL A 153 5.14 19.51 12.89
N PHE A 154 4.06 18.75 13.11
CA PHE A 154 4.08 17.30 13.22
C PHE A 154 3.12 16.73 12.19
N HIS A 155 3.55 15.72 11.44
CA HIS A 155 2.68 14.99 10.51
C HIS A 155 2.32 13.61 11.08
N GLU A 156 1.15 13.09 10.69
CA GLU A 156 0.57 11.83 11.15
C GLU A 156 0.64 11.68 12.69
N PHE A 157 0.07 12.66 13.38
CA PHE A 157 0.13 12.75 14.83
C PHE A 157 -0.88 11.78 15.48
N PRO A 158 -0.43 10.79 16.28
CA PRO A 158 -1.32 9.74 16.78
C PRO A 158 -2.12 10.18 18.01
N ALA A 159 -3.28 10.82 17.87
CA ALA A 159 -4.12 11.31 18.98
C ALA A 159 -4.95 10.22 19.71
N GLY A 160 -4.32 9.11 20.08
CA GLY A 160 -4.96 7.99 20.78
C GLY A 160 -5.64 7.02 19.82
N ASN A 161 -6.96 7.18 19.60
CA ASN A 161 -7.75 6.28 18.75
C ASN A 161 -7.85 6.75 17.28
N PHE A 162 -7.42 7.96 16.99
CA PHE A 162 -7.41 8.53 15.65
C PHE A 162 -6.04 9.17 15.38
N ASN A 163 -5.69 9.31 14.11
CA ASN A 163 -4.52 10.07 13.68
C ASN A 163 -4.99 11.42 13.17
N ILE A 164 -4.24 12.47 13.50
CA ILE A 164 -4.41 13.81 12.94
C ILE A 164 -3.37 13.97 11.85
N ASP A 165 -3.77 14.42 10.67
CA ASP A 165 -2.87 14.53 9.52
C ASP A 165 -1.70 15.46 9.83
N HIS A 166 -1.98 16.67 10.35
CA HIS A 166 -0.96 17.62 10.77
C HIS A 166 -1.32 18.35 12.07
N VAL A 167 -0.33 18.54 12.95
CA VAL A 167 -0.43 19.38 14.15
C VAL A 167 0.61 20.49 14.06
N VAL A 168 0.15 21.74 14.09
CA VAL A 168 0.99 22.95 14.05
C VAL A 168 0.95 23.63 15.41
N ILE A 169 2.11 23.89 15.98
CA ILE A 169 2.26 24.59 17.25
C ILE A 169 2.97 25.91 16.98
N ALA A 170 2.30 27.01 17.27
CA ALA A 170 2.81 28.36 17.09
C ALA A 170 2.51 29.19 18.35
N PRO A 171 3.12 30.38 18.52
CA PRO A 171 2.81 31.27 19.64
C PRO A 171 1.32 31.58 19.80
N GLU A 172 0.57 31.56 18.70
CA GLU A 172 -0.87 31.82 18.61
C GLU A 172 -1.72 30.64 19.12
N GLY A 173 -1.16 29.42 19.16
CA GLY A 173 -1.88 28.24 19.65
C GLY A 173 -1.45 26.92 18.99
N ILE A 174 -2.28 25.89 19.23
CA ILE A 174 -2.15 24.56 18.64
C ILE A 174 -3.26 24.38 17.62
N PHE A 175 -2.91 24.09 16.38
CA PHE A 175 -3.82 23.87 15.28
C PHE A 175 -3.72 22.42 14.82
N ALA A 176 -4.86 21.73 14.74
CA ALA A 176 -4.98 20.46 14.03
C ALA A 176 -5.49 20.73 12.63
N VAL A 177 -4.75 20.28 11.63
CA VAL A 177 -5.07 20.44 10.22
C VAL A 177 -5.30 19.04 9.65
N GLU A 178 -6.51 18.82 9.17
CA GLU A 178 -6.94 17.63 8.44
C GLU A 178 -6.91 17.97 6.94
N THR A 179 -6.36 17.07 6.14
CA THR A 179 -6.27 17.25 4.69
C THR A 179 -7.24 16.30 4.00
N LYS A 180 -8.00 16.83 3.04
CA LYS A 180 -8.82 16.02 2.15
C LYS A 180 -8.40 16.25 0.71
N GLY A 181 -8.18 15.17 -0.04
CA GLY A 181 -7.85 15.23 -1.47
C GLY A 181 -8.99 15.74 -2.37
N THR A 182 -10.19 15.94 -1.81
CA THR A 182 -11.36 16.44 -2.54
C THR A 182 -11.60 17.92 -2.23
N ALA A 183 -11.99 18.71 -3.23
CA ALA A 183 -12.32 20.14 -3.11
C ALA A 183 -13.57 20.46 -2.25
N GLU A 184 -14.07 19.49 -1.49
CA GLU A 184 -15.20 19.68 -0.60
C GLU A 184 -14.73 20.40 0.68
N VAL A 185 -14.99 21.71 0.74
CA VAL A 185 -14.71 22.53 1.91
C VAL A 185 -15.54 22.01 3.07
N THR A 186 -14.92 21.21 3.94
CA THR A 186 -15.55 20.77 5.17
C THR A 186 -15.30 21.85 6.22
N GLY A 187 -16.35 22.43 6.80
CA GLY A 187 -16.17 23.34 7.93
C GLY A 187 -15.47 22.61 9.08
N GLY A 188 -14.35 23.16 9.57
CA GLY A 188 -13.57 22.54 10.64
C GLY A 188 -14.38 22.40 11.92
N GLN A 189 -14.40 21.21 12.51
CA GLN A 189 -14.96 21.01 13.84
C GLN A 189 -13.89 21.27 14.91
N PRO A 190 -14.22 21.98 16.00
CA PRO A 190 -13.28 22.17 17.10
C PRO A 190 -12.98 20.83 17.77
N LEU A 191 -11.70 20.60 18.09
CA LEU A 191 -11.28 19.46 18.91
C LEU A 191 -11.92 19.54 20.30
N SER A 192 -12.27 18.40 20.87
CA SER A 192 -12.77 18.36 22.25
C SER A 192 -11.66 18.71 23.24
N ASP A 193 -12.03 19.20 24.42
CA ASP A 193 -11.06 19.51 25.49
C ASP A 193 -10.21 18.27 25.85
N GLN A 194 -10.74 17.05 25.71
CA GLN A 194 -10.00 15.81 25.92
C GLN A 194 -8.95 15.56 24.83
N ASP A 195 -9.28 15.83 23.58
CA ASP A 195 -8.35 15.66 22.44
C ASP A 195 -7.21 16.66 22.53
N VAL A 196 -7.51 17.92 22.91
CA VAL A 196 -6.50 18.95 23.17
C VAL A 196 -5.53 18.49 24.26
N GLN A 197 -6.02 17.98 25.39
CA GLN A 197 -5.15 17.48 26.46
C GLN A 197 -4.26 16.31 26.01
N ARG A 198 -4.77 15.42 25.16
CA ARG A 198 -3.99 14.31 24.60
C ARG A 198 -2.89 14.80 23.67
N VAL A 199 -3.22 15.72 22.76
CA VAL A 199 -2.25 16.36 21.87
C VAL A 199 -1.16 17.03 22.68
N VAL A 200 -1.53 17.82 23.69
CA VAL A 200 -0.56 18.46 24.60
C VAL A 200 0.35 17.44 25.29
N HIS A 201 -0.20 16.38 25.90
CA HIS A 201 0.60 15.36 26.58
C HIS A 201 1.58 14.66 25.62
N GLN A 202 1.16 14.36 24.40
CA GLN A 202 2.03 13.72 23.41
C GLN A 202 3.08 14.68 22.84
N VAL A 203 2.73 15.95 22.63
CA VAL A 203 3.67 17.01 22.28
C VAL A 203 4.73 17.14 23.38
N GLN A 204 4.37 17.19 24.66
CA GLN A 204 5.35 17.25 25.76
C GLN A 204 6.30 16.06 25.77
N ARG A 205 5.81 14.86 25.41
CA ARG A 205 6.66 13.67 25.28
C ARG A 205 7.64 13.76 24.10
N ARG A 206 7.23 14.38 22.99
CA ARG A 206 8.01 14.45 21.74
C ARG A 206 8.89 15.70 21.63
N CYS A 207 8.46 16.81 22.21
CA CYS A 207 9.13 18.10 22.23
C CYS A 207 9.50 18.50 23.66
N ARG A 208 10.79 18.40 24.00
CA ARG A 208 11.33 18.80 25.32
C ARG A 208 11.35 20.32 25.53
N THR A 209 11.18 21.12 24.49
CA THR A 209 11.33 22.58 24.49
C THR A 209 10.00 23.34 24.47
N VAL A 210 8.86 22.66 24.38
CA VAL A 210 7.54 23.29 24.30
C VAL A 210 6.84 23.19 25.65
N ALA A 211 6.66 24.33 26.33
CA ALA A 211 5.84 24.42 27.54
C ALA A 211 4.39 24.75 27.13
N PRO A 212 3.41 23.87 27.41
CA PRO A 212 2.03 24.16 27.02
C PRO A 212 1.49 25.33 27.84
N ARG A 213 0.86 26.28 27.14
CA ARG A 213 0.02 27.31 27.76
C ARG A 213 -1.43 26.96 27.46
N TYR A 214 -2.22 26.78 28.50
CA TYR A 214 -3.66 26.59 28.37
C TYR A 214 -4.32 27.95 28.16
N SER A 215 -5.32 28.01 27.28
CA SER A 215 -6.24 29.15 27.25
C SER A 215 -6.97 29.19 28.60
N GLU A 216 -6.79 30.26 29.36
CA GLU A 216 -7.66 30.56 30.49
C GLU A 216 -9.06 30.85 29.94
N LYS A 217 -9.89 29.81 29.79
CA LYS A 217 -11.34 30.02 29.68
C LYS A 217 -11.74 30.83 30.92
N GLU A 218 -12.29 32.02 30.66
CA GLU A 218 -12.81 33.00 31.62
C GLU A 218 -13.26 32.37 32.94
N ARG A 219 -12.48 32.60 34.00
CA ARG A 219 -13.04 32.66 35.36
C ARG A 219 -13.76 33.99 35.50
N ALA A 220 -14.87 34.16 34.80
CA ALA A 220 -15.85 35.20 35.10
C ALA A 220 -17.03 34.52 35.80
N SER A 221 -16.91 34.48 37.13
CA SER A 221 -18.04 34.50 38.04
C SER A 221 -18.72 35.87 37.97
#